data_AF-A0AAN6SD12-F1
#
_entry.id   AF-A0AAN6SD12-F1
#
_cell.length_a   1.000
_cell.length_b   1.000
_cell.length_c   1.000
_cell.angle_alpha   90.00
_cell.angle_beta   90.00
_cell.angle_gamma   90.00
#
_symmetry.space_group_name_H-M   'P 1'
#
loop_
_entity.id
_entity.type
_entity.pdbx_description
1 polymer ?
#
loop_
_entity_poly.entity_id
_entity_poly.type
_entity_poly.pdbx_seq_one_letter_code
_entity_poly.pdbx_strand_id
1 'polypeptide(L)'
;MMDTVDSVSSRPFTALDPAPPLQTRIIDDKSPLCIPFILSKIAEYNNTLPHPFIIGLNGVQGVGKTTLVKALAETLQEREGLNTLVVSIDDFYLTHEDQLRLAEENSDNALVQYRGEPGTHDLPLLTSFLTSILSSQPTHLPRYDKSAHSGLGDRLPPSTFPPINDPLLSRPDHRNIRVLILEGWLTGFRSLPPSVIRQKYLDLKNHKTLSHHKLEHLLFINQQLQRYEDVWDQFDAFIHIDAQDLEWVYEWRLEQEEQMRREKGVGMSEDMVRKFVDGYFPAYELYEDGVRQGVFRGGESKKGRQLRIVVGRDRGVVEHMVI
;
A
#
# COMPACT_ATOMS: atom_id res chain seq x y z
N MET A 1 -40.44 -74.65 3.24
CA MET A 1 -41.40 -73.64 2.76
C MET A 1 -40.78 -72.28 3.03
N MET A 2 -40.86 -71.40 2.05
CA MET A 2 -40.25 -70.08 2.00
C MET A 2 -40.60 -69.22 3.21
N ASP A 3 -39.61 -68.55 3.78
CA ASP A 3 -39.82 -67.29 4.50
C ASP A 3 -38.90 -66.22 3.89
N THR A 4 -39.52 -65.08 3.65
CA THR A 4 -39.09 -63.95 2.85
C THR A 4 -38.06 -63.06 3.55
N VAL A 5 -37.22 -62.45 2.72
CA VAL A 5 -36.09 -61.58 3.05
C VAL A 5 -36.61 -60.16 3.29
N ASP A 6 -36.38 -59.59 4.47
CA ASP A 6 -36.48 -58.14 4.71
C ASP A 6 -35.10 -57.49 4.63
N SER A 7 -35.01 -56.47 3.77
CA SER A 7 -33.80 -55.72 3.44
C SER A 7 -33.59 -54.55 4.39
N VAL A 8 -32.53 -54.63 5.21
CA VAL A 8 -32.04 -53.47 5.97
C VAL A 8 -30.94 -52.77 5.16
N SER A 9 -31.28 -51.57 4.73
CA SER A 9 -30.44 -50.57 4.08
C SER A 9 -29.20 -50.21 4.91
N SER A 10 -28.01 -50.50 4.38
CA SER A 10 -26.74 -49.96 4.87
C SER A 10 -26.35 -48.73 4.05
N ARG A 11 -26.51 -47.52 4.62
CA ARG A 11 -25.84 -46.32 4.09
C ARG A 11 -24.41 -46.28 4.62
N PRO A 12 -23.39 -46.03 3.78
CA PRO A 12 -22.04 -45.83 4.26
C PRO A 12 -21.93 -44.47 4.97
N PHE A 13 -21.18 -44.44 6.07
CA PHE A 13 -20.74 -43.22 6.75
C PHE A 13 -19.98 -42.33 5.75
N THR A 14 -20.60 -41.27 5.28
CA THR A 14 -19.90 -40.16 4.63
C THR A 14 -19.12 -39.41 5.71
N ALA A 15 -17.80 -39.34 5.54
CA ALA A 15 -16.94 -38.46 6.30
C ALA A 15 -17.56 -37.05 6.30
N LEU A 16 -17.76 -36.49 7.50
CA LEU A 16 -18.16 -35.10 7.65
C LEU A 16 -17.13 -34.23 6.93
N ASP A 17 -17.61 -33.44 5.95
CA ASP A 17 -16.81 -32.37 5.38
C ASP A 17 -16.22 -31.52 6.52
N PRO A 18 -14.94 -31.13 6.45
CA PRO A 18 -14.40 -30.19 7.42
C PRO A 18 -15.24 -28.92 7.37
N ALA A 19 -15.67 -28.46 8.55
CA ALA A 19 -16.42 -27.22 8.67
C ALA A 19 -15.70 -26.10 7.88
N PRO A 20 -16.44 -25.27 7.11
CA PRO A 20 -15.84 -24.18 6.38
C PRO A 20 -15.04 -23.32 7.36
N PRO A 21 -13.82 -22.87 7.01
CA PRO A 21 -13.05 -22.01 7.89
C PRO A 21 -13.88 -20.76 8.21
N LEU A 22 -13.75 -20.29 9.45
CA LEU A 22 -14.32 -19.03 9.92
C LEU A 22 -14.15 -17.99 8.81
N GLN A 23 -15.26 -17.56 8.19
CA GLN A 23 -15.23 -16.32 7.44
C GLN A 23 -14.74 -15.26 8.42
N THR A 24 -13.49 -14.83 8.27
CA THR A 24 -12.96 -13.68 8.98
C THR A 24 -13.84 -12.52 8.58
N ARG A 25 -14.83 -12.21 9.42
CA ARG A 25 -15.70 -11.05 9.26
C ARG A 25 -14.76 -9.86 9.16
N ILE A 26 -14.72 -9.20 8.00
CA ILE A 26 -13.96 -7.97 7.85
C ILE A 26 -14.62 -6.97 8.80
N ILE A 27 -13.95 -6.66 9.91
CA ILE A 27 -14.38 -5.65 10.86
C ILE A 27 -13.79 -4.33 10.36
N ASP A 28 -14.65 -3.39 9.97
CA ASP A 28 -14.22 -2.02 9.68
C ASP A 28 -14.20 -1.19 10.97
N ASP A 29 -13.11 -1.33 11.71
CA ASP A 29 -12.80 -0.57 12.92
C ASP A 29 -11.88 0.63 12.64
N LYS A 30 -11.41 0.80 11.40
CA LYS A 30 -10.47 1.85 10.99
C LYS A 30 -11.18 3.06 10.39
N SER A 31 -12.17 2.87 9.52
CA SER A 31 -12.91 3.99 8.91
C SER A 31 -13.55 4.92 9.95
N PRO A 32 -14.12 4.42 11.08
CA PRO A 32 -14.64 5.29 12.14
C PRO A 32 -13.59 6.19 12.81
N LEU A 33 -12.30 5.86 12.69
CA LEU A 33 -11.19 6.69 13.18
C LEU A 33 -10.67 7.64 12.08
N CYS A 34 -10.50 7.11 10.87
CA CYS A 34 -9.96 7.83 9.72
C CYS A 34 -10.90 8.96 9.24
N ILE A 35 -12.21 8.71 9.12
CA ILE A 35 -13.15 9.70 8.57
C ILE A 35 -13.25 10.96 9.43
N PRO A 36 -13.49 10.90 10.75
CA PRO A 36 -13.50 12.11 11.58
C PRO A 36 -12.17 12.84 11.57
N PHE A 37 -11.05 12.11 11.55
CA PHE A 37 -9.72 12.70 11.42
C PHE A 37 -9.59 13.49 10.11
N ILE A 38 -9.88 12.87 8.96
CA ILE A 38 -9.82 13.54 7.64
C ILE A 38 -10.70 14.79 7.61
N LEU A 39 -11.95 14.66 8.04
CA LEU A 39 -12.89 15.79 8.04
C LEU A 39 -12.45 16.91 8.97
N SER A 40 -11.88 16.59 10.14
CA SER A 40 -11.32 17.61 11.04
C SER A 40 -10.18 18.39 10.38
N LYS A 41 -9.30 17.72 9.65
CA LYS A 41 -8.16 18.37 8.95
C LYS A 41 -8.64 19.20 7.77
N ILE A 42 -9.65 18.74 7.03
CA ILE A 42 -10.25 19.54 5.94
C ILE A 42 -10.94 20.79 6.49
N ALA A 43 -11.62 20.69 7.63
CA ALA A 43 -12.31 21.81 8.26
C ALA A 43 -11.35 22.94 8.70
N GLU A 44 -10.09 22.64 9.02
CA GLU A 44 -9.05 23.65 9.32
C GLU A 44 -8.80 24.62 8.13
N TYR A 45 -9.15 24.23 6.90
CA TYR A 45 -9.06 25.07 5.70
C TYR A 45 -10.33 25.89 5.45
N ASN A 46 -11.21 26.05 6.45
CA ASN A 46 -12.49 26.75 6.38
C ASN A 46 -13.38 26.29 5.20
N ASN A 47 -13.26 25.01 4.80
CA ASN A 47 -13.90 24.43 3.61
C ASN A 47 -13.57 25.10 2.26
N THR A 48 -12.67 26.07 2.24
CA THR A 48 -12.08 26.67 1.05
C THR A 48 -10.76 25.97 0.77
N LEU A 49 -10.82 24.75 0.24
CA LEU A 49 -9.65 24.03 -0.20
C LEU A 49 -9.04 24.75 -1.42
N PRO A 50 -7.85 25.39 -1.31
CA PRO A 50 -7.25 26.14 -2.41
C PRO A 50 -6.70 25.21 -3.51
N HIS A 51 -6.49 23.95 -3.17
CA HIS A 51 -6.11 22.82 -4.01
C HIS A 51 -6.82 21.57 -3.47
N PRO A 52 -6.89 20.45 -4.22
CA PRO A 52 -7.36 19.18 -3.68
C PRO A 52 -6.57 18.81 -2.41
N PHE A 53 -7.27 18.30 -1.40
CA PHE A 53 -6.66 17.88 -0.13
C PHE A 53 -5.96 16.54 -0.32
N ILE A 54 -4.64 16.48 -0.08
CA ILE A 54 -3.85 15.27 -0.34
C ILE A 54 -3.60 14.49 0.95
N ILE A 55 -3.98 13.22 0.95
CA ILE A 55 -3.79 12.29 2.04
C ILE A 55 -2.78 11.23 1.61
N GLY A 56 -1.65 11.13 2.31
CA GLY A 56 -0.78 9.96 2.22
C GLY A 56 -1.32 8.83 3.09
N LEU A 57 -1.34 7.60 2.58
CA LEU A 57 -1.71 6.42 3.37
C LEU A 57 -0.64 5.34 3.27
N ASN A 58 -0.12 4.96 4.43
CA ASN A 58 0.88 3.90 4.59
C ASN A 58 0.31 2.70 5.36
N GLY A 59 0.86 1.55 5.06
CA GLY A 59 0.75 0.35 5.88
C GLY A 59 1.47 -0.81 5.19
N VAL A 60 1.95 -1.76 5.96
CA VAL A 60 2.67 -2.93 5.42
C VAL A 60 1.81 -3.75 4.45
N GLN A 61 2.45 -4.65 3.70
CA GLN A 61 1.74 -5.54 2.78
C GLN A 61 0.73 -6.44 3.53
N GLY A 62 -0.45 -6.66 2.95
CA GLY A 62 -1.48 -7.53 3.54
C GLY A 62 -2.25 -6.96 4.75
N VAL A 63 -1.93 -5.74 5.23
CA VAL A 63 -2.60 -5.13 6.41
C VAL A 63 -4.05 -4.68 6.16
N GLY A 64 -4.52 -4.70 4.91
CA GLY A 64 -5.90 -4.34 4.55
C GLY A 64 -6.09 -2.91 4.01
N LYS A 65 -5.02 -2.24 3.56
CA LYS A 65 -5.08 -0.89 2.97
C LYS A 65 -6.15 -0.75 1.89
N THR A 66 -6.18 -1.65 0.90
CA THR A 66 -7.10 -1.59 -0.25
C THR A 66 -8.57 -1.59 0.20
N THR A 67 -8.90 -2.37 1.23
CA THR A 67 -10.25 -2.39 1.82
C THR A 67 -10.56 -1.06 2.50
N LEU A 68 -9.63 -0.53 3.28
CA LEU A 68 -9.78 0.75 3.97
C LEU A 68 -9.94 1.91 2.98
N VAL A 69 -9.02 2.09 2.02
CA VAL A 69 -9.07 3.23 1.08
C VAL A 69 -10.35 3.23 0.25
N LYS A 70 -10.90 2.05 -0.07
CA LYS A 70 -12.19 1.93 -0.74
C LYS A 70 -13.33 2.46 0.16
N ALA A 71 -13.41 2.00 1.40
CA ALA A 71 -14.42 2.46 2.36
C ALA A 71 -14.32 3.98 2.65
N LEU A 72 -13.08 4.50 2.73
CA LEU A 72 -12.85 5.94 2.90
C LEU A 72 -13.33 6.73 1.69
N ALA A 73 -12.96 6.31 0.48
CA ALA A 73 -13.35 7.00 -0.75
C ALA A 73 -14.87 6.99 -0.95
N GLU A 74 -15.53 5.83 -0.76
CA GLU A 74 -16.99 5.72 -0.82
C GLU A 74 -17.66 6.65 0.18
N THR A 75 -17.19 6.68 1.43
CA THR A 75 -17.77 7.55 2.47
C THR A 75 -17.58 9.03 2.17
N LEU A 76 -16.37 9.46 1.80
CA LEU A 76 -16.07 10.86 1.48
C LEU A 76 -16.84 11.32 0.22
N GLN A 77 -16.97 10.45 -0.79
CA GLN A 77 -17.71 10.74 -2.02
C GLN A 77 -19.21 10.82 -1.76
N GLU A 78 -19.81 9.76 -1.20
CA GLU A 78 -21.26 9.57 -1.19
C GLU A 78 -21.93 10.31 -0.04
N ARG A 79 -21.29 10.37 1.14
CA ARG A 79 -21.88 11.01 2.33
C ARG A 79 -21.46 12.47 2.46
N GLU A 80 -20.19 12.77 2.21
CA GLU A 80 -19.63 14.11 2.42
C GLU A 80 -19.59 14.95 1.13
N GLY A 81 -19.92 14.36 -0.02
CA GLY A 81 -19.94 15.06 -1.32
C GLY A 81 -18.55 15.54 -1.79
N LEU A 82 -17.48 14.95 -1.25
CA LEU A 82 -16.10 15.27 -1.59
C LEU A 82 -15.64 14.34 -2.72
N ASN A 83 -15.48 14.89 -3.93
CA ASN A 83 -14.98 14.09 -5.05
C ASN A 83 -13.60 13.51 -4.72
N THR A 84 -13.52 12.19 -4.52
CA THR A 84 -12.36 11.53 -3.92
C THR A 84 -11.70 10.59 -4.92
N LEU A 85 -10.42 10.83 -5.21
CA LEU A 85 -9.59 9.97 -6.04
C LEU A 85 -8.65 9.12 -5.18
N VAL A 86 -8.67 7.80 -5.39
CA VAL A 86 -7.67 6.89 -4.80
C VAL A 86 -6.62 6.56 -5.86
N VAL A 87 -5.36 6.69 -5.48
CA VAL A 87 -4.20 6.45 -6.32
C VAL A 87 -3.26 5.52 -5.57
N SER A 88 -2.84 4.43 -6.22
CA SER A 88 -1.77 3.57 -5.71
C SER A 88 -0.42 4.05 -6.25
N ILE A 89 0.61 4.13 -5.42
CA ILE A 89 1.97 4.40 -5.93
C ILE A 89 2.45 3.31 -6.90
N ASP A 90 1.94 2.08 -6.76
CA ASP A 90 2.26 0.96 -7.64
C ASP A 90 1.80 1.21 -9.10
N ASP A 91 0.85 2.11 -9.35
CA ASP A 91 0.47 2.51 -10.71
C ASP A 91 1.60 3.30 -11.42
N PHE A 92 2.56 3.80 -10.65
CA PHE A 92 3.70 4.58 -11.11
C PHE A 92 5.00 3.79 -11.09
N TYR A 93 4.96 2.46 -11.07
CA TYR A 93 6.17 1.68 -11.37
C TYR A 93 6.78 2.09 -12.71
N LEU A 94 8.10 1.93 -12.82
CA LEU A 94 8.81 2.05 -14.09
C LEU A 94 8.18 1.13 -15.15
N THR A 95 8.30 1.53 -16.42
CA THR A 95 7.97 0.62 -17.54
C THR A 95 8.82 -0.64 -17.44
N HIS A 96 8.39 -1.73 -18.07
CA HIS A 96 9.19 -2.95 -18.08
C HIS A 96 10.61 -2.70 -18.62
N GLU A 97 10.73 -1.90 -19.69
CA GLU A 97 12.01 -1.53 -20.29
C GLU A 97 12.90 -0.77 -19.30
N ASP A 98 12.38 0.25 -18.63
CA ASP A 98 13.17 1.04 -17.67
C ASP A 98 13.52 0.23 -16.41
N GLN A 99 12.66 -0.71 -15.99
CA GLN A 99 12.95 -1.64 -14.90
C GLN A 99 14.08 -2.61 -15.27
N LEU A 100 14.12 -3.11 -16.52
CA LEU A 100 15.23 -3.93 -17.00
C LEU A 100 16.55 -3.14 -17.03
N ARG A 101 16.50 -1.88 -17.48
CA ARG A 101 17.66 -0.99 -17.49
C ARG A 101 18.20 -0.75 -16.08
N LEU A 102 17.32 -0.45 -15.12
CA LEU A 102 17.69 -0.29 -13.71
C LEU A 102 18.36 -1.55 -13.14
N ALA A 103 17.79 -2.73 -13.45
CA ALA A 103 18.34 -4.01 -13.01
C ALA A 103 19.72 -4.28 -13.63
N GLU A 104 19.92 -3.99 -14.91
CA GLU A 104 21.21 -4.14 -15.61
C GLU A 104 22.29 -3.22 -15.03
N GLU A 105 21.96 -1.93 -14.82
CA GLU A 105 22.87 -0.94 -14.22
C GLU A 105 23.27 -1.31 -12.78
N ASN A 106 22.47 -2.14 -12.09
CA ASN A 106 22.67 -2.57 -10.71
C ASN A 106 22.65 -4.09 -10.58
N SER A 107 23.31 -4.80 -11.50
CA SER A 107 23.19 -6.27 -11.68
C SER A 107 23.46 -7.13 -10.45
N ASP A 108 24.21 -6.65 -9.46
CA ASP A 108 24.49 -7.36 -8.21
C ASP A 108 23.59 -6.93 -7.03
N ASN A 109 22.74 -5.92 -7.23
CA ASN A 109 21.81 -5.43 -6.22
C ASN A 109 20.44 -6.11 -6.34
N ALA A 110 20.22 -7.14 -5.51
CA ALA A 110 18.97 -7.89 -5.45
C ALA A 110 17.70 -7.04 -5.17
N LEU A 111 17.84 -5.87 -4.51
CA LEU A 111 16.69 -5.04 -4.09
C LEU A 111 16.01 -4.32 -5.26
N VAL A 112 16.68 -4.19 -6.42
CA VAL A 112 16.16 -3.46 -7.59
C VAL A 112 16.10 -4.29 -8.86
N GLN A 113 16.25 -5.61 -8.74
CA GLN A 113 16.09 -6.52 -9.88
C GLN A 113 14.63 -6.61 -10.36
N TYR A 114 13.69 -6.30 -9.47
CA TYR A 114 12.27 -6.29 -9.75
C TYR A 114 11.63 -5.03 -9.17
N ARG A 115 10.42 -4.71 -9.63
CA ARG A 115 9.62 -3.61 -9.08
C ARG A 115 9.35 -3.82 -7.57
N GLY A 116 9.43 -2.74 -6.80
CA GLY A 116 9.06 -2.73 -5.38
C GLY A 116 9.72 -1.58 -4.63
N GLU A 117 11.02 -1.72 -4.37
CA GLU A 117 11.81 -0.82 -3.52
C GLU A 117 11.99 0.59 -4.13
N PRO A 118 12.34 1.61 -3.31
CA PRO A 118 12.68 2.93 -3.80
C PRO A 118 13.70 2.90 -4.95
N GLY A 119 13.32 3.56 -6.04
CA GLY A 119 14.06 3.58 -7.30
C GLY A 119 13.31 2.91 -8.45
N THR A 120 12.34 2.05 -8.14
CA THR A 120 11.56 1.32 -9.17
C THR A 120 10.29 2.05 -9.62
N HIS A 121 10.08 3.30 -9.21
CA HIS A 121 8.94 4.12 -9.62
C HIS A 121 9.37 5.27 -10.54
N ASP A 122 8.53 5.61 -11.50
CA ASP A 122 8.64 6.77 -12.37
C ASP A 122 8.17 8.02 -11.63
N LEU A 123 9.07 8.57 -10.81
CA LEU A 123 8.81 9.78 -10.04
C LEU A 123 8.52 11.01 -10.89
N PRO A 124 9.17 11.26 -12.05
CA PRO A 124 8.77 12.33 -12.95
C PRO A 124 7.29 12.24 -13.36
N LEU A 125 6.80 11.04 -13.70
CA LEU A 125 5.39 10.84 -14.01
C LEU A 125 4.48 11.11 -12.80
N LEU A 126 4.83 10.62 -11.61
CA LEU A 126 4.07 10.86 -10.38
C LEU A 126 3.99 12.35 -10.04
N THR A 127 5.12 13.06 -10.07
CA THR A 127 5.19 14.50 -9.79
C THR A 127 4.39 15.31 -10.82
N SER A 128 4.48 14.96 -12.11
CA SER A 128 3.69 15.60 -13.16
C SER A 128 2.18 15.40 -12.94
N PHE A 129 1.77 14.17 -12.63
CA PHE A 129 0.38 13.84 -12.31
C PHE A 129 -0.13 14.65 -11.11
N LEU A 130 0.60 14.68 -9.99
CA LEU A 130 0.22 15.44 -8.81
C LEU A 130 0.15 16.94 -9.09
N THR A 131 1.07 17.49 -9.88
CA THR A 131 1.05 18.90 -10.31
C THR A 131 -0.24 19.22 -11.08
N SER A 132 -0.66 18.35 -12.00
CA SER A 132 -1.93 18.50 -12.71
C SER A 132 -3.13 18.44 -11.77
N ILE A 133 -3.14 17.51 -10.81
CA ILE A 133 -4.22 17.41 -9.83
C ILE A 133 -4.29 18.67 -8.97
N LEU A 134 -3.17 19.13 -8.41
CA LEU A 134 -3.09 20.33 -7.58
C LEU A 134 -3.57 21.59 -8.29
N SER A 135 -3.27 21.70 -9.59
CA SER A 135 -3.71 22.82 -10.45
C SER A 135 -5.09 22.60 -11.09
N SER A 136 -5.80 21.53 -10.71
CA SER A 136 -7.09 21.13 -11.27
C SER A 136 -7.10 21.03 -12.81
N GLN A 137 -5.95 20.67 -13.40
CA GLN A 137 -5.82 20.48 -14.83
C GLN A 137 -6.23 19.05 -15.23
N PRO A 138 -6.74 18.86 -16.46
CA PRO A 138 -7.00 17.54 -17.00
C PRO A 138 -5.71 16.71 -17.04
N THR A 139 -5.80 15.46 -16.64
CA THR A 139 -4.67 14.51 -16.68
C THR A 139 -5.20 13.09 -16.85
N HIS A 140 -4.30 12.13 -16.94
CA HIS A 140 -4.63 10.71 -17.00
C HIS A 140 -3.96 10.01 -15.84
N LEU A 141 -4.68 9.09 -15.19
CA LEU A 141 -4.13 8.28 -14.11
C LEU A 141 -3.44 7.05 -14.72
N PRO A 142 -2.11 6.91 -14.60
CA PRO A 142 -1.42 5.72 -15.05
C PRO A 142 -2.00 4.45 -14.43
N ARG A 143 -1.87 3.35 -15.16
CA ARG A 143 -2.26 2.02 -14.69
C ARG A 143 -1.14 1.03 -14.96
N TYR A 144 -0.89 0.17 -13.99
CA TYR A 144 0.16 -0.84 -14.08
C TYR A 144 -0.42 -2.26 -14.08
N ASP A 145 -0.07 -3.04 -15.09
CA ASP A 145 -0.42 -4.46 -15.15
C ASP A 145 0.70 -5.30 -14.57
N LYS A 146 0.52 -5.73 -13.32
CA LYS A 146 1.46 -6.61 -12.61
C LYS A 146 1.59 -8.01 -13.22
N SER A 147 0.67 -8.41 -14.10
CA SER A 147 0.66 -9.74 -14.74
C SER A 147 1.37 -9.79 -16.09
N ALA A 148 1.60 -8.63 -16.72
CA ALA A 148 2.35 -8.52 -17.96
C ALA A 148 3.76 -9.13 -17.84
N HIS A 149 4.36 -9.53 -18.97
CA HIS A 149 5.69 -10.15 -19.05
C HIS A 149 5.87 -11.28 -18.02
N SER A 150 4.92 -12.21 -17.98
CA SER A 150 4.93 -13.36 -17.05
C SER A 150 5.03 -12.96 -15.57
N GLY A 151 4.36 -11.87 -15.18
CA GLY A 151 4.33 -11.38 -13.80
C GLY A 151 5.44 -10.38 -13.45
N LEU A 152 6.35 -10.07 -14.37
CA LEU A 152 7.36 -9.03 -14.19
C LEU A 152 6.76 -7.62 -14.26
N GLY A 153 5.61 -7.51 -14.92
CA GLY A 153 4.76 -6.32 -14.96
C GLY A 153 5.16 -5.30 -16.01
N ASP A 154 4.20 -4.48 -16.42
CA ASP A 154 4.42 -3.32 -17.30
C ASP A 154 3.35 -2.25 -17.08
N ARG A 155 3.67 -1.04 -17.50
CA ARG A 155 2.70 0.04 -17.56
C ARG A 155 1.76 -0.20 -18.73
N LEU A 156 0.46 0.00 -18.52
CA LEU A 156 -0.52 -0.04 -19.61
C LEU A 156 -0.28 1.10 -20.61
N PRO A 157 -0.73 0.97 -21.87
CA PRO A 157 -0.59 2.04 -22.85
C PRO A 157 -1.31 3.32 -22.40
N PRO A 158 -0.74 4.52 -22.59
CA PRO A 158 -1.35 5.77 -22.13
C PRO A 158 -2.77 6.01 -22.65
N SER A 159 -3.12 5.49 -23.82
CA SER A 159 -4.47 5.57 -24.39
C SER A 159 -5.55 4.83 -23.58
N THR A 160 -5.15 3.98 -22.63
CA THR A 160 -6.05 3.22 -21.75
C THR A 160 -6.20 3.83 -20.37
N PHE A 161 -5.41 4.87 -20.05
CA PHE A 161 -5.45 5.49 -18.74
C PHE A 161 -6.77 6.21 -18.51
N PRO A 162 -7.40 6.05 -17.33
CA PRO A 162 -8.60 6.80 -17.01
C PRO A 162 -8.34 8.31 -17.03
N PRO A 163 -9.17 9.11 -17.74
CA PRO A 163 -9.08 10.55 -17.71
C PRO A 163 -9.57 11.10 -16.37
N ILE A 164 -8.87 12.11 -15.85
CA ILE A 164 -9.14 12.78 -14.58
C ILE A 164 -9.31 14.28 -14.86
N ASN A 165 -10.32 14.91 -14.24
CA ASN A 165 -10.67 16.32 -14.43
C ASN A 165 -10.93 16.70 -15.91
N ASP A 166 -11.34 15.75 -16.76
CA ASP A 166 -11.64 16.01 -18.17
C ASP A 166 -12.96 16.81 -18.32
N PRO A 167 -12.93 18.07 -18.79
CA PRO A 167 -14.11 18.92 -18.90
C PRO A 167 -15.20 18.37 -19.81
N LEU A 168 -14.84 17.51 -20.77
CA LEU A 168 -15.77 16.91 -21.74
C LEU A 168 -16.49 15.68 -21.17
N LEU A 169 -15.92 15.04 -20.14
CA LEU A 169 -16.48 13.88 -19.46
C LEU A 169 -17.11 14.25 -18.11
N SER A 170 -16.88 15.48 -17.64
CA SER A 170 -17.45 16.01 -16.40
C SER A 170 -18.97 16.18 -16.48
N ARG A 171 -19.71 15.23 -15.90
CA ARG A 171 -21.10 15.43 -15.49
C ARG A 171 -21.20 16.44 -14.33
N PRO A 172 -22.39 16.99 -13.99
CA PRO A 172 -22.56 17.95 -12.89
C PRO A 172 -22.09 17.46 -11.50
N ASP A 173 -22.03 16.14 -11.31
CA ASP A 173 -21.50 15.40 -10.16
C ASP A 173 -19.98 15.09 -10.25
N HIS A 174 -19.40 15.14 -11.45
CA HIS A 174 -17.96 15.07 -11.72
C HIS A 174 -17.30 16.47 -11.64
N ARG A 175 -17.27 17.04 -10.44
CA ARG A 175 -16.44 18.23 -10.15
C ARG A 175 -14.96 17.85 -10.16
N ASN A 176 -14.05 18.83 -10.20
CA ASN A 176 -12.62 18.55 -10.01
C ASN A 176 -12.39 17.75 -8.72
N ILE A 177 -11.35 16.90 -8.70
CA ILE A 177 -10.95 16.15 -7.51
C ILE A 177 -10.84 17.11 -6.32
N ARG A 178 -11.45 16.74 -5.19
CA ARG A 178 -11.44 17.50 -3.93
C ARG A 178 -10.54 16.86 -2.89
N VAL A 179 -10.45 15.53 -2.90
CA VAL A 179 -9.57 14.74 -2.03
C VAL A 179 -8.80 13.75 -2.90
N LEU A 180 -7.49 13.65 -2.70
CA LEU A 180 -6.66 12.60 -3.28
C LEU A 180 -6.08 11.76 -2.14
N ILE A 181 -6.27 10.44 -2.20
CA ILE A 181 -5.61 9.49 -1.32
C ILE A 181 -4.51 8.79 -2.13
N LEU A 182 -3.25 9.07 -1.82
CA LEU A 182 -2.09 8.36 -2.36
C LEU A 182 -1.68 7.27 -1.38
N GLU A 183 -1.93 6.01 -1.74
CA GLU A 183 -1.63 4.84 -0.90
C GLU A 183 -0.42 4.07 -1.40
N GLY A 184 0.33 3.47 -0.47
CA GLY A 184 1.46 2.62 -0.80
C GLY A 184 2.14 2.09 0.44
N TRP A 185 2.85 0.95 0.30
CA TRP A 185 3.55 0.31 1.42
C TRP A 185 4.79 1.11 1.88
N LEU A 186 5.41 1.86 0.96
CA LEU A 186 6.55 2.74 1.24
C LEU A 186 6.15 4.22 1.39
N THR A 187 4.86 4.54 1.22
CA THR A 187 4.39 5.93 1.20
C THR A 187 4.76 6.62 2.50
N GLY A 188 5.39 7.80 2.43
CA GLY A 188 5.87 8.53 3.61
C GLY A 188 7.17 8.03 4.23
N PHE A 189 7.80 6.97 3.72
CA PHE A 189 9.17 6.63 4.11
C PHE A 189 10.11 7.77 3.76
N ARG A 190 11.02 8.09 4.68
CA ARG A 190 12.02 9.14 4.49
C ARG A 190 13.41 8.58 4.63
N SER A 191 14.31 9.16 3.85
CA SER A 191 15.72 8.78 3.89
C SER A 191 16.33 9.07 5.26
N LEU A 192 17.30 8.25 5.61
CA LEU A 192 18.07 8.37 6.84
C LEU A 192 19.48 8.88 6.55
N PRO A 193 20.14 9.52 7.54
CA PRO A 193 21.57 9.78 7.44
C PRO A 193 22.34 8.47 7.19
N PRO A 194 23.33 8.44 6.27
CA PRO A 194 24.11 7.23 5.98
C PRO A 194 24.77 6.58 7.21
N SER A 195 25.09 7.36 8.25
CA SER A 195 25.60 6.85 9.53
C SER A 195 24.58 5.99 10.28
N VAL A 196 23.29 6.35 10.23
CA VAL A 196 22.21 5.57 10.86
C VAL A 196 22.00 4.24 10.12
N ILE A 197 22.04 4.25 8.79
CA ILE A 197 22.00 3.02 7.98
C ILE A 197 23.15 2.08 8.37
N ARG A 198 24.39 2.62 8.46
CA ARG A 198 25.57 1.84 8.89
C ARG A 198 25.41 1.26 10.29
N GLN A 199 24.84 2.02 11.21
CA GLN A 199 24.59 1.55 12.57
C GLN A 199 23.57 0.41 12.59
N LYS A 200 22.40 0.58 11.94
CA LYS A 200 21.38 -0.47 11.85
C LYS A 200 21.91 -1.72 11.14
N TYR A 201 22.70 -1.56 10.08
CA TYR A 201 23.33 -2.67 9.36
C TYR A 201 24.26 -3.54 10.23
N LEU A 202 24.93 -2.94 11.23
CA LEU A 202 25.81 -3.67 12.16
C LEU A 202 25.06 -4.29 13.34
N ASP A 203 23.79 -3.91 13.56
CA ASP A 203 22.97 -4.39 14.68
C ASP A 203 22.15 -5.63 14.30
N LEU A 204 22.87 -6.75 14.12
CA LEU A 204 22.31 -8.04 13.71
C LEU A 204 21.31 -8.66 14.71
N LYS A 205 21.19 -8.11 15.92
CA LYS A 205 20.27 -8.64 16.93
C LYS A 205 18.87 -8.08 16.77
N ASN A 206 18.76 -6.84 16.29
CA ASN A 206 17.50 -6.14 16.11
C ASN A 206 17.04 -6.09 14.65
N HIS A 207 17.87 -6.59 13.73
CA HIS A 207 17.61 -6.59 12.30
C HIS A 207 17.88 -7.95 11.67
N LYS A 208 16.89 -8.44 10.91
CA LYS A 208 16.78 -9.76 10.33
C LYS A 208 17.28 -9.82 8.90
N THR A 209 16.94 -8.85 8.06
CA THR A 209 17.19 -8.95 6.61
C THR A 209 18.24 -7.98 6.11
N LEU A 210 18.59 -6.92 6.85
CA LEU A 210 19.64 -5.98 6.45
C LEU A 210 20.97 -6.65 6.08
N SER A 211 21.41 -7.64 6.86
CA SER A 211 22.68 -8.36 6.62
C SER A 211 22.65 -9.30 5.42
N HIS A 212 21.49 -9.55 4.81
CA HIS A 212 21.38 -10.33 3.58
C HIS A 212 21.75 -9.51 2.33
N HIS A 213 21.90 -8.19 2.48
CA HIS A 213 22.26 -7.28 1.42
C HIS A 213 23.62 -6.64 1.72
N LYS A 214 24.33 -6.19 0.68
CA LYS A 214 25.50 -5.36 0.90
C LYS A 214 25.05 -4.00 1.42
N LEU A 215 25.84 -3.41 2.32
CA LEU A 215 25.59 -2.06 2.82
C LEU A 215 25.43 -1.02 1.69
N GLU A 216 26.19 -1.15 0.59
CA GLU A 216 26.09 -0.25 -0.57
C GLU A 216 24.72 -0.31 -1.26
N HIS A 217 24.06 -1.48 -1.26
CA HIS A 217 22.70 -1.64 -1.79
C HIS A 217 21.68 -0.91 -0.92
N LEU A 218 21.80 -1.01 0.41
CA LEU A 218 20.92 -0.30 1.34
C LEU A 218 21.10 1.22 1.24
N LEU A 219 22.35 1.68 1.09
CA LEU A 219 22.67 3.09 0.86
C LEU A 219 22.11 3.58 -0.49
N PHE A 220 22.16 2.75 -1.52
CA PHE A 220 21.53 3.05 -2.81
C PHE A 220 20.02 3.23 -2.68
N ILE A 221 19.31 2.29 -2.03
CA ILE A 221 17.87 2.41 -1.77
C ILE A 221 17.56 3.69 -0.99
N ASN A 222 18.33 3.97 0.06
CA ASN A 222 18.17 5.20 0.85
C ASN A 222 18.37 6.48 0.03
N GLN A 223 19.31 6.47 -0.93
CA GLN A 223 19.51 7.58 -1.86
C GLN A 223 18.34 7.71 -2.84
N GLN A 224 17.81 6.61 -3.38
CA GLN A 224 16.63 6.66 -4.24
C GLN A 224 15.40 7.19 -3.48
N LEU A 225 15.26 6.81 -2.21
CA LEU A 225 14.16 7.25 -1.34
C LEU A 225 14.11 8.77 -1.15
N GLN A 226 15.26 9.46 -1.16
CA GLN A 226 15.31 10.94 -1.08
C GLN A 226 14.44 11.62 -2.14
N ARG A 227 14.37 11.02 -3.34
CA ARG A 227 13.62 11.57 -4.48
C ARG A 227 12.10 11.52 -4.26
N TYR A 228 11.62 10.68 -3.35
CA TYR A 228 10.20 10.57 -3.01
C TYR A 228 9.77 11.66 -2.03
N GLU A 229 10.70 12.31 -1.33
CA GLU A 229 10.39 13.25 -0.26
C GLU A 229 9.65 14.50 -0.76
N ASP A 230 9.95 14.96 -1.98
CA ASP A 230 9.23 16.06 -2.64
C ASP A 230 7.75 15.71 -2.91
N VAL A 231 7.44 14.42 -3.09
CA VAL A 231 6.07 13.94 -3.21
C VAL A 231 5.40 13.92 -1.84
N TRP A 232 6.09 13.41 -0.82
CA TRP A 232 5.57 13.35 0.55
C TRP A 232 5.32 14.73 1.17
N ASP A 233 6.13 15.72 0.80
CA ASP A 233 6.00 17.10 1.27
C ASP A 233 4.73 17.80 0.75
N GLN A 234 4.06 17.23 -0.26
CA GLN A 234 2.77 17.71 -0.77
C GLN A 234 1.56 17.22 0.04
N PHE A 235 1.75 16.33 1.01
CA PHE A 235 0.64 15.83 1.82
C PHE A 235 0.09 16.91 2.77
N ASP A 236 -1.24 16.94 2.89
CA ASP A 236 -1.95 17.76 3.88
C ASP A 236 -2.20 17.00 5.18
N ALA A 237 -2.46 15.69 5.06
CA ALA A 237 -2.60 14.76 6.17
C ALA A 237 -2.03 13.39 5.83
N PHE A 238 -1.79 12.58 6.86
CA PHE A 238 -1.23 11.24 6.70
C PHE A 238 -1.95 10.22 7.58
N ILE A 239 -2.15 9.02 7.06
CA ILE A 239 -2.72 7.89 7.79
C ILE A 239 -1.73 6.74 7.74
N HIS A 240 -1.32 6.26 8.91
CA HIS A 240 -0.39 5.14 9.04
C HIS A 240 -1.10 3.96 9.71
N ILE A 241 -1.22 2.85 8.99
CA ILE A 241 -1.69 1.56 9.53
C ILE A 241 -0.47 0.73 9.94
N ASP A 242 -0.08 0.88 11.19
CA ASP A 242 1.12 0.29 11.78
C ASP A 242 0.83 -1.09 12.37
N ALA A 243 1.69 -2.06 12.10
CA ALA A 243 1.60 -3.37 12.75
C ALA A 243 2.36 -3.33 14.09
N GLN A 244 1.76 -3.85 15.16
CA GLN A 244 2.49 -4.03 16.44
C GLN A 244 3.76 -4.85 16.25
N ASP A 245 3.71 -5.82 15.35
CA ASP A 245 4.85 -6.62 14.92
C ASP A 245 4.90 -6.68 13.39
N LEU A 246 6.01 -6.20 12.82
CA LEU A 246 6.23 -6.17 11.39
C LEU A 246 6.34 -7.57 10.79
N GLU A 247 6.72 -8.59 11.56
CA GLU A 247 6.84 -9.97 11.07
C GLU A 247 5.49 -10.57 10.64
N TRP A 248 4.36 -10.01 11.08
CA TRP A 248 3.04 -10.45 10.62
C TRP A 248 2.82 -10.21 9.12
N VAL A 249 3.63 -9.36 8.48
CA VAL A 249 3.62 -9.17 7.03
C VAL A 249 3.85 -10.48 6.26
N TYR A 250 4.66 -11.41 6.80
CA TYR A 250 4.88 -12.72 6.18
C TYR A 250 3.59 -13.55 6.14
N GLU A 251 2.88 -13.61 7.27
CA GLU A 251 1.62 -14.35 7.40
C GLU A 251 0.51 -13.69 6.60
N TRP A 252 0.36 -12.37 6.70
CA TRP A 252 -0.66 -11.64 5.97
C TRP A 252 -0.46 -11.71 4.46
N ARG A 253 0.79 -11.71 3.99
CA ARG A 253 1.08 -11.92 2.57
C ARG A 253 0.78 -13.35 2.14
N LEU A 254 1.05 -14.34 2.98
CA LEU A 254 0.71 -15.73 2.70
C LEU A 254 -0.80 -15.93 2.59
N GLU A 255 -1.57 -15.38 3.53
CA GLU A 255 -3.05 -15.41 3.48
C GLU A 255 -3.60 -14.77 2.19
N GLN A 256 -3.02 -13.65 1.77
CA GLN A 256 -3.39 -12.98 0.52
C GLN A 256 -3.11 -13.86 -0.71
N GLU A 257 -1.95 -14.52 -0.75
CA GLU A 257 -1.59 -15.43 -1.84
C GLU A 257 -2.45 -16.71 -1.83
N GLU A 258 -2.80 -17.24 -0.66
CA GLU A 258 -3.76 -18.35 -0.55
C GLU A 258 -5.14 -17.98 -1.08
N GLN A 259 -5.64 -16.79 -0.76
CA GLN A 259 -6.89 -16.29 -1.32
C GLN A 259 -6.80 -16.17 -2.85
N MET A 260 -5.70 -15.63 -3.38
CA MET A 260 -5.48 -15.51 -4.82
C MET A 260 -5.44 -16.88 -5.52
N ARG A 261 -4.77 -17.88 -4.93
CA ARG A 261 -4.78 -19.26 -5.45
C ARG A 261 -6.19 -19.85 -5.46
N ARG A 262 -6.99 -19.61 -4.42
CA ARG A 262 -8.38 -20.11 -4.35
C ARG A 262 -9.28 -19.45 -5.41
N GLU A 263 -9.13 -18.15 -5.62
CA GLU A 263 -10.01 -17.39 -6.53
C GLU A 263 -9.59 -17.49 -8.00
N LYS A 264 -8.28 -17.55 -8.28
CA LYS A 264 -7.73 -17.44 -9.64
C LYS A 264 -6.90 -18.65 -10.08
N GLY A 265 -6.64 -19.61 -9.19
CA GLY A 265 -5.84 -20.80 -9.48
C GLY A 265 -4.33 -20.55 -9.61
N VAL A 266 -3.87 -19.32 -9.35
CA VAL A 266 -2.46 -18.92 -9.50
C VAL A 266 -2.04 -18.15 -8.25
N GLY A 267 -0.79 -18.31 -7.82
CA GLY A 267 -0.20 -17.52 -6.74
C GLY A 267 1.17 -18.02 -6.29
N MET A 268 1.68 -17.38 -5.24
CA MET A 268 2.79 -17.73 -4.36
C MET A 268 3.14 -19.23 -4.28
N SER A 269 4.31 -19.65 -3.85
CA SER A 269 4.44 -20.74 -2.86
C SER A 269 4.78 -20.11 -1.52
N GLU A 270 4.72 -20.83 -0.41
CA GLU A 270 5.12 -20.26 0.90
C GLU A 270 6.57 -19.75 0.87
N ASP A 271 7.50 -20.54 0.30
CA ASP A 271 8.90 -20.13 0.13
C ASP A 271 9.06 -18.91 -0.78
N MET A 272 8.26 -18.82 -1.86
CA MET A 272 8.27 -17.65 -2.74
C MET A 272 7.69 -16.42 -2.03
N VAL A 273 6.66 -16.57 -1.20
CA VAL A 273 6.13 -15.49 -0.35
C VAL A 273 7.22 -14.98 0.59
N ARG A 274 7.94 -15.89 1.26
CA ARG A 274 9.02 -15.51 2.17
C ARG A 274 10.10 -14.70 1.45
N LYS A 275 10.61 -15.21 0.33
CA LYS A 275 11.61 -14.49 -0.48
C LYS A 275 11.09 -13.15 -1.02
N PHE A 276 9.82 -13.11 -1.41
CA PHE A 276 9.18 -11.88 -1.85
C PHE A 276 9.21 -10.86 -0.71
N VAL A 277 8.69 -11.21 0.47
CA VAL A 277 8.66 -10.32 1.64
C VAL A 277 10.06 -9.92 2.10
N ASP A 278 11.03 -10.84 2.08
CA ASP A 278 12.44 -10.55 2.41
C ASP A 278 13.03 -9.45 1.51
N GLY A 279 12.53 -9.27 0.29
CA GLY A 279 12.93 -8.20 -0.61
C GLY A 279 12.39 -6.82 -0.24
N TYR A 280 11.35 -6.72 0.60
CA TYR A 280 10.75 -5.47 1.11
C TYR A 280 11.08 -5.21 2.58
N PHE A 281 11.39 -6.27 3.33
CA PHE A 281 11.59 -6.19 4.77
C PHE A 281 12.71 -5.24 5.20
N PRO A 282 13.85 -5.12 4.47
CA PRO A 282 14.89 -4.15 4.79
C PRO A 282 14.36 -2.71 4.88
N ALA A 283 13.40 -2.33 4.03
CA ALA A 283 12.81 -1.00 4.07
C ALA A 283 11.95 -0.79 5.33
N TYR A 284 11.21 -1.79 5.81
CA TYR A 284 10.51 -1.70 7.09
C TYR A 284 11.51 -1.53 8.26
N GLU A 285 12.59 -2.30 8.26
CA GLU A 285 13.62 -2.22 9.31
C GLU A 285 14.33 -0.87 9.38
N LEU A 286 14.50 -0.23 8.22
CA LEU A 286 15.16 1.06 8.11
C LEU A 286 14.21 2.22 8.37
N TYR A 287 13.04 2.26 7.73
CA TYR A 287 12.28 3.51 7.56
C TYR A 287 10.98 3.57 8.38
N GLU A 288 10.45 2.45 8.86
CA GLU A 288 9.15 2.40 9.55
C GLU A 288 9.15 3.27 10.81
N ASP A 289 10.25 3.27 11.58
CA ASP A 289 10.40 4.08 12.79
C ASP A 289 10.23 5.58 12.48
N GLY A 290 10.63 6.04 11.29
CA GLY A 290 10.42 7.40 10.84
C GLY A 290 8.94 7.72 10.64
N VAL A 291 8.17 6.80 10.04
CA VAL A 291 6.71 6.95 9.90
C VAL A 291 6.04 6.96 11.26
N ARG A 292 6.48 6.08 12.19
CA ARG A 292 5.96 6.03 13.57
C ARG A 292 6.18 7.32 14.35
N GLN A 293 7.25 8.06 14.04
CA GLN A 293 7.59 9.35 14.66
C GLN A 293 6.89 10.54 14.01
N GLY A 294 6.39 10.38 12.78
CA GLY A 294 5.68 11.42 12.03
C GLY A 294 6.39 11.76 10.72
N VAL A 295 5.64 11.76 9.61
CA VAL A 295 6.21 11.98 8.27
C VAL A 295 6.38 13.46 7.90
N PHE A 296 5.82 14.41 8.64
CA PHE A 296 5.85 15.82 8.24
C PHE A 296 7.11 16.55 8.70
N ARG A 297 7.78 17.25 7.77
CA ARG A 297 8.86 18.18 8.06
C ARG A 297 8.26 19.57 8.30
N GLY A 298 8.26 20.07 9.54
CA GLY A 298 7.64 21.36 9.86
C GLY A 298 7.45 21.68 11.36
N GLY A 299 7.87 20.78 12.24
CA GLY A 299 7.74 20.95 13.69
C GLY A 299 6.29 21.14 14.12
N GLU A 300 6.05 22.06 15.07
CA GLU A 300 4.73 22.32 15.65
C GLU A 300 3.66 22.71 14.60
N SER A 301 4.03 23.33 13.47
CA SER A 301 3.07 23.75 12.44
C SER A 301 2.38 22.59 11.71
N LYS A 302 2.97 21.40 11.75
CA LYS A 302 2.44 20.18 11.11
C LYS A 302 1.98 19.14 12.13
N LYS A 303 2.00 19.48 13.43
CA LYS A 303 1.55 18.60 14.50
C LYS A 303 0.07 18.27 14.37
N GLY A 304 -0.27 17.03 14.67
CA GLY A 304 -1.63 16.52 14.57
C GLY A 304 -2.15 16.37 13.15
N ARG A 305 -1.26 16.28 12.16
CA ARG A 305 -1.60 15.99 10.75
C ARG A 305 -1.39 14.54 10.37
N GLN A 306 -0.94 13.71 11.31
CA GLN A 306 -0.83 12.27 11.09
C GLN A 306 -1.69 11.49 12.07
N LEU A 307 -2.50 10.57 11.56
CA LEU A 307 -3.18 9.55 12.36
C LEU A 307 -2.41 8.24 12.24
N ARG A 308 -1.92 7.72 13.36
CA ARG A 308 -1.33 6.38 13.46
C ARG A 308 -2.35 5.45 14.10
N ILE A 309 -2.65 4.35 13.43
CA ILE A 309 -3.54 3.29 13.90
C ILE A 309 -2.70 2.03 13.98
N VAL A 310 -2.54 1.51 15.19
CA VAL A 310 -1.76 0.31 15.44
C VAL A 310 -2.70 -0.89 15.48
N VAL A 311 -2.38 -1.91 14.70
CA VAL A 311 -3.19 -3.11 14.55
C VAL A 311 -2.50 -4.34 15.12
N GLY A 312 -3.30 -5.26 15.67
CA GLY A 312 -2.89 -6.57 16.13
C GLY A 312 -2.76 -7.58 14.98
N ARG A 313 -2.41 -8.82 15.31
CA ARG A 313 -2.18 -9.91 14.33
C ARG A 313 -3.41 -10.22 13.48
N ASP A 314 -4.60 -10.05 14.05
CA ASP A 314 -5.89 -10.20 13.38
C ASP A 314 -6.28 -8.99 12.51
N ARG A 315 -5.39 -7.99 12.40
CA ARG A 315 -5.59 -6.69 11.75
C ARG A 315 -6.62 -5.80 12.47
N GLY A 316 -7.08 -6.18 13.66
CA GLY A 316 -7.96 -5.35 14.49
C GLY A 316 -7.20 -4.19 15.12
N VAL A 317 -7.86 -3.04 15.30
CA VAL A 317 -7.26 -1.87 15.95
C VAL A 317 -7.00 -2.17 17.42
N VAL A 318 -5.76 -1.95 17.86
CA VAL A 318 -5.35 -2.09 19.27
C VAL A 318 -5.21 -0.72 19.93
N GLU A 319 -4.60 0.23 19.23
CA GLU A 319 -4.47 1.61 19.69
C GLU A 319 -4.46 2.58 18.51
N HIS A 320 -4.72 3.86 18.78
CA HIS A 320 -4.56 4.91 17.79
C HIS A 320 -4.09 6.20 18.46
N MET A 321 -3.36 7.02 17.73
CA MET A 321 -2.93 8.34 18.16
C MET A 321 -2.81 9.30 16.99
N VAL A 322 -3.05 10.58 17.28
CA VAL A 322 -2.78 11.68 16.35
C VAL A 322 -1.44 12.30 16.74
N ILE A 323 -0.51 12.36 15.78
CA ILE A 323 0.88 12.80 15.91
C ILE A 323 1.07 14.14 15.20
#